data_AF-A0A146KFX6-F1
#
_entry.id   AF-A0A146KFX6-F1
#
_cell.length_a   1.000
_cell.length_b   1.000
_cell.length_c   1.000
_cell.angle_alpha   90.00
_cell.angle_beta   90.00
_cell.angle_gamma   90.00
#
_symmetry.space_group_name_H-M   'P 1'
#
loop_
_entity.id
_entity.type
_entity.pdbx_description
1 polymer ?
#
loop_
_entity_poly.entity_id
_entity_poly.type
_entity_poly.pdbx_seq_one_letter_code
_entity_poly.pdbx_strand_id
1 'polypeptide(L)'
;AVFSEHSRMDTESAYILSYATMMLNTDIHNVNNKNKMDKPQFIANTKRADKHNFFDDQFLTTLFDEIYQYPFTLDEVEEARALGLYGE
;
A
#
# COMPACT_ATOMS: atom_id res chain seq x y z
N ALA A 1 -21.21 -29.17 3.45
CA ALA A 1 -21.51 -28.08 2.51
C ALA A 1 -20.33 -27.11 2.57
N VAL A 2 -19.57 -27.03 1.48
CA VAL A 2 -18.31 -26.28 1.33
C VAL A 2 -18.66 -24.81 1.12
N PHE A 3 -19.02 -24.12 2.20
CA PHE A 3 -19.31 -22.69 2.19
C PHE A 3 -18.77 -22.06 3.46
N SER A 4 -17.68 -21.27 3.34
CA SER A 4 -17.46 -19.98 4.03
C SER A 4 -16.01 -19.58 4.34
N GLU A 5 -14.96 -20.29 3.89
CA GLU A 5 -13.58 -19.82 4.14
C GLU A 5 -13.03 -18.81 3.11
N HIS A 6 -13.67 -18.64 1.95
CA HIS A 6 -13.17 -17.73 0.90
C HIS A 6 -13.61 -16.25 1.07
N SER A 7 -14.25 -15.89 2.18
CA SER A 7 -14.85 -14.55 2.37
C SER A 7 -14.14 -13.66 3.39
N ARG A 8 -13.07 -14.13 4.04
CA ARG A 8 -12.34 -13.35 5.04
C ARG A 8 -10.86 -13.42 4.71
N MET A 9 -10.32 -12.32 4.21
CA MET A 9 -8.86 -12.11 4.21
C MET A 9 -8.36 -12.37 5.63
N ASP A 10 -7.33 -13.20 5.76
CA ASP A 10 -6.74 -13.49 7.05
C ASP A 10 -5.92 -12.29 7.56
N THR A 11 -5.56 -12.33 8.84
CA THR A 11 -4.82 -11.23 9.48
C THR A 11 -3.41 -11.04 8.92
N GLU A 12 -2.76 -12.10 8.45
CA GLU A 12 -1.43 -12.02 7.82
C GLU A 12 -1.53 -11.32 6.47
N SER A 13 -2.48 -11.69 5.62
CA SER A 13 -2.71 -11.00 4.34
C SER A 13 -3.14 -9.55 4.54
N ALA A 14 -4.00 -9.25 5.52
CA ALA A 14 -4.37 -7.87 5.88
C ALA A 14 -3.14 -7.02 6.30
N TYR A 15 -2.25 -7.63 7.09
CA TYR A 15 -1.01 -7.00 7.53
C TYR A 15 -0.09 -6.74 6.33
N ILE A 16 0.13 -7.74 5.46
CA ILE A 16 0.94 -7.62 4.24
C ILE A 16 0.43 -6.48 3.36
N LEU A 17 -0.88 -6.44 3.11
CA LEU A 17 -1.50 -5.41 2.28
C LEU A 17 -1.34 -4.01 2.88
N SER A 18 -1.50 -3.89 4.20
CA SER A 18 -1.33 -2.62 4.91
C SER A 18 0.10 -2.09 4.77
N TYR A 19 1.10 -2.94 4.96
CA TYR A 19 2.51 -2.56 4.78
C TYR A 19 2.83 -2.23 3.32
N ALA A 20 2.36 -3.03 2.37
CA ALA A 20 2.53 -2.76 0.95
C ALA A 20 1.95 -1.39 0.57
N THR A 21 0.77 -1.06 1.10
CA THR A 21 0.10 0.23 0.89
C THR A 21 0.90 1.40 1.48
N MET A 22 1.36 1.29 2.73
CA MET A 22 2.19 2.32 3.37
C MET A 22 3.54 2.53 2.65
N MET A 23 4.19 1.43 2.25
CA MET A 23 5.43 1.47 1.49
C MET A 23 5.23 2.13 0.14
N LEU A 24 4.16 1.79 -0.59
CA LEU A 24 3.86 2.38 -1.89
C LEU A 24 3.59 3.88 -1.80
N ASN A 25 2.78 4.31 -0.82
CA ASN A 25 2.48 5.72 -0.59
C ASN A 25 3.76 6.53 -0.34
N THR A 26 4.63 6.01 0.53
CA THR A 26 5.92 6.67 0.82
C THR A 26 6.84 6.63 -0.39
N ASP A 27 6.90 5.52 -1.12
CA ASP A 27 7.77 5.36 -2.29
C ASP A 27 7.41 6.31 -3.44
N ILE A 28 6.12 6.40 -3.80
CA ILE A 28 5.65 7.21 -4.93
C ILE A 28 5.64 8.70 -4.61
N HIS A 29 5.32 9.08 -3.37
CA HIS A 29 5.10 10.49 -3.00
C HIS A 29 6.29 11.14 -2.29
N ASN A 30 7.32 10.38 -1.93
CA ASN A 30 8.58 10.96 -1.45
C ASN A 30 9.35 11.61 -2.60
N VAL A 31 9.47 12.94 -2.58
CA VAL A 31 10.22 13.73 -3.57
C VAL A 31 11.71 13.35 -3.66
N ASN A 32 12.27 12.80 -2.58
CA ASN A 32 13.66 12.36 -2.53
C ASN A 32 13.85 10.96 -3.14
N ASN A 33 12.76 10.22 -3.39
CA ASN A 33 12.83 8.93 -4.07
C ASN A 33 12.88 9.12 -5.60
N LYS A 34 14.05 8.85 -6.18
CA LYS A 34 14.28 8.94 -7.62
C LYS A 34 13.82 7.70 -8.39
N ASN A 35 13.73 6.55 -7.72
CA ASN A 35 13.41 5.27 -8.34
C ASN A 35 12.11 4.75 -7.74
N LYS A 36 11.00 5.23 -8.27
CA LYS A 36 9.65 4.88 -7.80
C LYS A 36 9.25 3.50 -8.32
N MET A 37 8.58 2.74 -7.48
CA MET A 37 7.98 1.46 -7.81
C MET A 37 6.88 1.68 -8.85
N ASP A 38 6.99 0.99 -9.98
CA ASP A 38 5.94 0.99 -10.99
C ASP A 38 4.81 0.01 -10.63
N LYS A 39 3.67 0.15 -11.31
CA LYS A 39 2.48 -0.67 -11.06
C LYS A 39 2.75 -2.18 -11.24
N PRO A 40 3.41 -2.64 -12.32
CA PRO A 40 3.79 -4.05 -12.45
C PRO A 40 4.65 -4.56 -11.30
N GLN A 41 5.62 -3.76 -10.82
CA GLN A 41 6.46 -4.11 -9.67
C GLN A 41 5.63 -4.22 -8.39
N PHE A 42 4.72 -3.28 -8.13
CA PHE A 42 3.83 -3.34 -6.97
C PHE A 42 2.98 -4.62 -6.97
N ILE A 43 2.32 -4.93 -8.08
CA ILE A 43 1.50 -6.15 -8.22
C ILE A 43 2.37 -7.39 -7.98
N ALA A 44 3.52 -7.49 -8.65
CA ALA A 44 4.41 -8.65 -8.52
C ALA A 44 4.95 -8.82 -7.09
N ASN A 45 5.34 -7.73 -6.42
CA ASN A 45 5.89 -7.77 -5.07
C ASN A 45 4.82 -8.14 -4.03
N THR A 46 3.64 -7.54 -4.11
CA THR A 46 2.54 -7.80 -3.17
C THR A 46 2.01 -9.23 -3.32
N LYS A 47 1.85 -9.72 -4.56
CA LYS A 47 1.43 -11.12 -4.80
C LYS A 47 2.45 -12.14 -4.34
N ARG A 48 3.75 -11.83 -4.44
CA ARG A 48 4.81 -12.73 -3.91
C ARG A 48 4.72 -12.89 -2.40
N ALA A 49 4.24 -11.87 -1.69
CA ALA A 49 4.07 -11.92 -0.24
C ALA A 49 2.75 -12.61 0.19
N ASP A 50 1.72 -12.56 -0.65
CA ASP A 50 0.40 -13.15 -0.40
C ASP A 50 0.38 -14.68 -0.57
N LYS A 51 0.61 -15.41 0.53
CA LYS A 51 0.71 -16.89 0.54
C LYS A 51 -0.58 -17.60 0.13
N HIS A 52 -1.72 -16.96 0.35
CA HIS A 52 -3.04 -17.55 0.13
C HIS A 52 -3.72 -17.05 -1.14
N ASN A 53 -3.05 -16.15 -1.88
CA ASN A 53 -3.51 -15.61 -3.17
C ASN A 53 -4.92 -14.99 -3.06
N PHE A 54 -5.13 -14.20 -2.01
CA PHE A 54 -6.32 -13.37 -1.80
C PHE A 54 -6.37 -12.16 -2.73
N PHE A 55 -5.23 -11.67 -3.25
CA PHE A 55 -5.15 -10.46 -4.05
C PHE A 55 -5.06 -10.78 -5.54
N ASP A 56 -6.12 -10.45 -6.29
CA ASP A 56 -6.07 -10.47 -7.74
C ASP A 56 -5.41 -9.19 -8.32
N ASP A 57 -5.04 -9.27 -9.60
CA ASP A 57 -4.32 -8.19 -10.29
C ASP A 57 -5.20 -6.94 -10.44
N GLN A 58 -6.52 -7.09 -10.54
CA GLN A 58 -7.45 -5.98 -10.71
C GLN A 58 -7.58 -5.19 -9.42
N PHE A 59 -7.68 -5.87 -8.28
CA PHE A 59 -7.67 -5.29 -6.94
C PHE A 59 -6.38 -4.50 -6.71
N LEU A 60 -5.23 -5.12 -6.95
CA LEU A 60 -3.93 -4.45 -6.76
C LEU A 60 -3.69 -3.31 -7.74
N THR A 61 -4.20 -3.41 -8.97
CA THR A 61 -4.20 -2.31 -9.95
C THR A 61 -4.99 -1.12 -9.44
N THR A 62 -6.21 -1.38 -8.95
CA THR A 62 -7.11 -0.33 -8.44
C THR A 62 -6.49 0.35 -7.22
N LEU A 63 -5.96 -0.44 -6.28
CA LEU A 63 -5.29 0.08 -5.09
C LEU A 63 -4.06 0.93 -5.43
N PHE A 64 -3.25 0.50 -6.41
CA PHE A 64 -2.12 1.31 -6.89
C PHE A 64 -2.60 2.65 -7.44
N ASP A 65 -3.63 2.64 -8.29
CA ASP A 65 -4.16 3.86 -8.92
C ASP A 65 -4.74 4.83 -7.89
N GLU A 66 -5.43 4.32 -6.88
CA GLU A 66 -5.95 5.12 -5.77
C GLU A 66 -4.81 5.76 -4.96
N ILE A 67 -3.79 4.99 -4.57
CA ILE A 67 -2.65 5.53 -3.81
C ILE A 67 -1.86 6.53 -4.66
N TYR A 68 -1.71 6.27 -5.96
CA TYR A 68 -1.02 7.19 -6.88
C TYR A 68 -1.77 8.53 -7.00
N GLN A 69 -3.09 8.52 -7.04
CA GLN A 69 -3.91 9.73 -7.16
C GLN A 69 -4.11 10.47 -5.84
N TYR A 70 -4.26 9.74 -4.73
CA TYR A 70 -4.65 10.27 -3.43
C TYR A 70 -3.61 9.89 -2.37
N PRO A 71 -2.51 10.66 -2.22
CA PRO A 71 -1.57 10.44 -1.14
C PRO A 71 -2.26 10.59 0.21
N PHE A 72 -1.92 9.73 1.16
CA PHE A 72 -2.34 9.87 2.54
C PHE A 72 -1.16 10.20 3.45
N THR A 73 -1.47 10.83 4.57
CA THR A 73 -0.52 11.13 5.63
C THR A 73 -1.24 11.05 6.97
N LEU A 74 -0.50 11.18 8.07
CA LEU A 74 -1.06 11.15 9.41
C LEU A 74 -1.19 12.58 9.90
N ASP A 75 -2.29 12.88 10.58
CA ASP A 75 -2.56 14.22 11.11
C ASP A 75 -1.38 14.73 11.96
N GLU A 76 -0.78 13.87 12.80
CA GLU A 76 0.36 14.26 13.62
C GLU A 76 1.59 14.63 12.78
N VAL A 77 1.76 14.01 11.61
CA VAL A 77 2.86 14.31 10.68
C VAL A 77 2.60 15.63 9.96
N GLU A 78 1.36 15.91 9.58
CA GLU A 78 0.98 17.22 9.02
C GLU A 78 1.14 18.34 10.04
N GLU A 79 0.68 18.13 11.27
CA GLU A 79 0.87 19.08 12.38
C GLU A 79 2.35 19.34 12.64
N ALA A 80 3.16 18.29 12.74
CA ALA A 80 4.59 18.43 12.97
C ALA A 80 5.29 19.19 11.82
N ARG A 81 4.87 18.98 10.56
CA ARG A 81 5.35 19.77 9.40
C ARG A 81 4.91 21.23 9.47
N ALA A 82 3.65 21.48 9.82
CA ALA A 82 3.11 22.84 9.96
C ALA A 82 3.81 23.64 11.07
N LEU A 83 4.29 22.96 12.11
CA LEU A 83 5.09 23.52 13.19
C LEU A 83 6.60 23.62 12.86
N GLY A 84 7.04 23.14 11.70
CA GLY A 84 8.45 23.14 11.29
C GLY A 84 9.34 22.16 12.06
N LEU A 85 8.75 21.12 12.67
CA LEU A 85 9.48 20.11 13.47
C LEU A 85 10.08 18.99 12.61
N TYR A 86 9.68 18.87 11.34
CA TYR A 86 10.33 18.03 10.33
C TYR A 86 10.79 18.93 9.17
N GLY A 87 12.10 18.92 8.91
CA GLY A 87 12.76 19.81 7.93
C GLY A 87 12.34 19.58 6.47
N GLU A 88 12.61 20.60 5.65
CA GLU A 88 12.30 20.72 4.20
C GLU A 88 12.77 19.54 3.35
#